data_AF-A0A537F6Z6-F1
#
_entry.id   AF-A0A537F6Z6-F1
#
_cell.length_a   1.000
_cell.length_b   1.000
_cell.length_c   1.000
_cell.angle_alpha   90.00
_cell.angle_beta   90.00
_cell.angle_gamma   90.00
#
_symmetry.space_group_name_H-M   'P 1'
#
loop_
_entity.id
_entity.type
_entity.pdbx_description
1 polymer ?
#
loop_
_entity_poly.entity_id
_entity_poly.type
_entity_poly.pdbx_seq_one_letter_code
_entity_poly.pdbx_strand_id
1 'polypeptide(L)'
;MKVGILGSGDVGRALGKGFVSRQHEVKIASRTPNSDKLKTWVNEVGRNASAGTFSDSAAFGEIIVLATNGSAIEAAIDLAKPQHFNGKLVIDVTNQLDFSKGPPPEMLYSPTDSLGQRVQRKLPSARIVKCFNTVPN
;
A
#
# COMPACT_ATOMS: atom_id res chain seq x y z
N MET A 1 -7.24 -14.81 -5.28
CA MET A 1 -7.63 -13.38 -5.37
C MET A 1 -6.45 -12.56 -5.83
N LYS A 2 -6.73 -11.42 -6.47
CA LYS A 2 -5.75 -10.43 -6.91
C LYS A 2 -5.56 -9.36 -5.83
N VAL A 3 -4.33 -9.10 -5.44
CA VAL A 3 -3.96 -8.11 -4.42
C VAL A 3 -3.08 -7.05 -5.04
N GLY A 4 -3.55 -5.80 -5.03
CA GLY A 4 -2.78 -4.63 -5.43
C GLY A 4 -2.10 -4.01 -4.23
N ILE A 5 -0.77 -3.95 -4.19
CA ILE A 5 -0.03 -3.37 -3.07
C ILE A 5 0.56 -2.03 -3.50
N LEU A 6 0.13 -0.93 -2.88
CA LEU A 6 0.62 0.41 -3.16
C LEU A 6 1.81 0.72 -2.26
N GLY A 7 3.02 0.46 -2.78
CA GLY A 7 4.29 0.70 -2.09
C GLY A 7 5.21 -0.52 -2.09
N SER A 8 6.45 -0.33 -2.55
CA SER A 8 7.47 -1.38 -2.67
C SER A 8 8.54 -1.35 -1.55
N GLY A 9 8.19 -0.77 -0.40
CA GLY A 9 9.03 -0.78 0.80
C GLY A 9 9.09 -2.16 1.46
N ASP A 10 9.65 -2.24 2.66
CA ASP A 10 9.82 -3.51 3.37
C ASP A 10 8.47 -4.16 3.69
N VAL A 11 7.53 -3.39 4.24
CA VAL A 11 6.17 -3.84 4.55
C VAL A 11 5.45 -4.37 3.31
N GLY A 12 5.45 -3.60 2.21
CA GLY A 12 4.78 -4.02 0.97
C GLY A 12 5.36 -5.30 0.37
N ARG A 13 6.70 -5.45 0.41
CA ARG A 13 7.39 -6.66 -0.06
C ARG A 13 7.14 -7.87 0.85
N ALA A 14 7.08 -7.68 2.16
CA ALA A 14 6.79 -8.73 3.14
C ALA A 14 5.34 -9.23 3.01
N LEU A 15 4.38 -8.31 2.97
CA LEU A 15 2.97 -8.67 2.75
C LEU A 15 2.77 -9.32 1.38
N GLY A 16 3.42 -8.81 0.33
CA GLY A 16 3.36 -9.43 -1.00
C GLY A 16 3.88 -10.87 -1.01
N LYS A 17 5.01 -11.14 -0.34
CA LYS A 17 5.53 -12.51 -0.11
C LYS A 17 4.50 -13.38 0.62
N GLY A 18 3.90 -12.86 1.69
CA GLY A 18 2.86 -13.54 2.46
C GLY A 18 1.62 -13.90 1.61
N PHE A 19 1.08 -12.95 0.85
CA PHE A 19 -0.06 -13.19 -0.04
C PHE A 19 0.25 -14.24 -1.11
N VAL A 20 1.43 -14.16 -1.76
CA VAL A 20 1.83 -15.17 -2.75
C VAL A 20 1.96 -16.56 -2.12
N SER A 21 2.51 -16.66 -0.90
CA SER A 21 2.61 -17.95 -0.19
C SER A 21 1.26 -18.63 0.04
N ARG A 22 0.18 -17.83 0.08
CA ARG A 22 -1.21 -18.27 0.21
C ARG A 22 -1.95 -18.34 -1.12
N GLN A 23 -1.22 -18.46 -2.23
CA GLN A 23 -1.75 -18.62 -3.59
C GLN A 23 -2.57 -17.43 -4.13
N HIS A 24 -2.36 -16.23 -3.58
CA HIS A 24 -2.89 -15.00 -4.18
C HIS A 24 -1.96 -14.48 -5.29
N GLU A 25 -2.53 -13.79 -6.27
CA GLU A 25 -1.76 -13.05 -7.28
C GLU A 25 -1.51 -11.63 -6.77
N VAL A 26 -0.28 -11.15 -6.86
CA VAL A 26 0.14 -9.86 -6.29
C VAL A 26 0.72 -8.98 -7.38
N LYS A 27 0.28 -7.71 -7.41
CA LYS A 27 0.93 -6.65 -8.16
C LYS A 27 1.38 -5.55 -7.20
N ILE A 28 2.71 -5.38 -7.06
CA ILE A 28 3.31 -4.38 -6.18
C ILE A 28 3.64 -3.09 -6.96
N ALA A 29 3.24 -1.96 -6.40
CA ALA A 29 3.42 -0.66 -7.01
C ALA A 29 4.70 0.01 -6.56
N SER A 30 5.35 0.69 -7.51
CA SER A 30 6.39 1.67 -7.24
C SER A 30 6.29 2.81 -8.26
N ARG A 31 6.96 3.92 -7.95
CA ARG A 31 7.25 4.98 -8.94
C ARG A 31 8.24 4.49 -10.00
N THR A 32 9.06 3.48 -9.66
CA THR A 32 10.06 2.86 -10.53
C THR A 32 9.83 1.34 -10.62
N PRO A 33 8.73 0.88 -11.24
CA PRO A 33 8.34 -0.53 -11.26
C PRO A 33 9.37 -1.45 -11.92
N ASN A 34 10.17 -0.92 -12.85
CA ASN A 34 11.21 -1.65 -13.57
C ASN A 34 12.59 -1.59 -12.89
N SER A 35 12.66 -1.13 -11.63
CA SER A 35 13.92 -1.13 -10.88
C SER A 35 14.42 -2.54 -10.63
N ASP A 36 15.74 -2.73 -10.60
CA ASP A 36 16.33 -4.06 -10.41
C ASP A 36 15.94 -4.66 -9.06
N LYS A 37 15.78 -3.84 -8.02
CA LYS A 37 15.23 -4.26 -6.71
C LYS A 37 13.87 -4.96 -6.84
N LEU A 38 12.98 -4.44 -7.69
CA LEU A 38 11.66 -5.04 -7.90
C LEU A 38 11.70 -6.25 -8.82
N LYS A 39 12.55 -6.25 -9.85
CA LYS A 39 12.77 -7.44 -10.69
C LYS A 39 13.29 -8.60 -9.84
N THR A 40 14.27 -8.35 -8.98
CA THR A 40 14.81 -9.34 -8.03
C THR A 40 13.70 -9.86 -7.12
N TRP A 41 12.89 -8.97 -6.53
CA TRP A 41 11.78 -9.39 -5.68
C TRP A 41 10.75 -10.25 -6.45
N VAL A 42 10.36 -9.86 -7.66
CA VAL A 42 9.43 -10.65 -8.48
C VAL A 42 10.02 -12.05 -8.78
N ASN A 43 11.30 -12.12 -9.15
CA ASN A 43 11.97 -13.39 -9.43
C ASN A 43 12.07 -14.28 -8.19
N GLU A 44 12.36 -13.71 -7.01
CA GLU A 44 12.40 -14.43 -5.73
C GLU A 44 11.03 -14.98 -5.32
N VAL A 45 9.96 -14.19 -5.52
CA VAL A 45 8.61 -14.53 -5.07
C VAL A 45 7.91 -15.48 -6.05
N GLY A 46 8.27 -15.42 -7.33
CA GLY A 46 7.84 -16.35 -8.35
C GLY A 46 6.57 -15.93 -9.09
N ARG A 47 5.96 -16.89 -9.80
CA ARG A 47 4.99 -16.66 -10.89
C ARG A 47 3.74 -15.83 -10.55
N ASN A 48 3.37 -15.76 -9.27
CA ASN A 48 2.18 -15.02 -8.83
C ASN A 48 2.51 -13.57 -8.43
N ALA A 49 3.77 -13.14 -8.51
CA ALA A 49 4.19 -11.77 -8.26
C ALA A 49 4.45 -11.01 -9.56
N SER A 50 4.05 -9.74 -9.56
CA SER A 50 4.38 -8.79 -10.62
C SER A 50 4.57 -7.39 -10.03
N ALA A 51 5.22 -6.50 -10.79
CA ALA A 51 5.35 -5.09 -10.44
C ALA A 51 4.60 -4.22 -11.46
N GLY A 52 4.19 -3.03 -11.04
CA GLY A 52 3.52 -2.07 -11.92
C GLY A 52 3.47 -0.66 -11.35
N THR A 53 2.82 0.25 -12.07
CA THR A 53 2.53 1.58 -11.52
C THR A 53 1.47 1.51 -10.42
N PHE A 54 1.26 2.62 -9.71
CA PHE A 54 0.16 2.74 -8.73
C PHE A 54 -1.20 2.47 -9.39
N SER A 55 -1.44 3.07 -10.57
CA SER A 55 -2.65 2.87 -11.35
C SER A 55 -2.84 1.39 -11.74
N ASP A 56 -1.79 0.73 -12.24
CA ASP A 56 -1.88 -0.68 -12.65
C ASP A 56 -2.20 -1.60 -11.48
N SER A 57 -1.54 -1.36 -10.33
CA SER A 57 -1.68 -2.20 -9.14
C SER A 57 -3.07 -2.03 -8.50
N ALA A 58 -3.59 -0.81 -8.43
CA ALA A 58 -4.93 -0.54 -7.93
C ALA A 58 -6.03 -1.07 -8.86
N ALA A 59 -5.85 -0.98 -10.18
CA ALA A 59 -6.77 -1.58 -11.15
C ALA A 59 -6.78 -3.11 -11.04
N PHE A 60 -5.61 -3.72 -10.92
CA PHE A 60 -5.42 -5.17 -10.83
C PHE A 60 -6.04 -5.80 -9.57
N GLY A 61 -5.88 -5.16 -8.41
CA GLY A 61 -6.29 -5.73 -7.13
C GLY A 61 -7.80 -5.79 -6.95
N GLU A 62 -8.33 -6.93 -6.53
CA GLU A 62 -9.67 -7.06 -5.93
C GLU A 62 -9.67 -6.52 -4.49
N ILE A 63 -8.52 -6.71 -3.82
CA ILE A 63 -8.16 -6.10 -2.54
C ILE A 63 -6.96 -5.19 -2.80
N ILE A 64 -6.93 -4.03 -2.15
CA ILE A 64 -5.81 -3.09 -2.22
C ILE A 64 -5.16 -2.97 -0.85
N VAL A 65 -3.84 -2.94 -0.81
CA VAL A 65 -3.05 -2.68 0.41
C VAL A 65 -2.32 -1.36 0.25
N LEU A 66 -2.50 -0.43 1.18
CA LEU A 66 -1.79 0.83 1.22
C LEU A 66 -0.53 0.71 2.08
N ALA A 67 0.63 0.61 1.45
CA ALA A 67 1.92 0.35 2.09
C ALA A 67 3.00 1.40 1.73
N THR A 68 2.59 2.66 1.56
CA THR A 68 3.51 3.80 1.40
C THR A 68 3.88 4.41 2.74
N ASN A 69 4.78 5.39 2.71
CA ASN A 69 4.90 6.30 3.84
C ASN A 69 3.55 7.02 4.07
N GLY A 70 3.16 7.22 5.34
CA GLY A 70 1.89 7.85 5.69
C GLY A 70 1.75 9.27 5.18
N SER A 71 2.83 10.06 5.15
CA SER A 71 2.80 11.42 4.58
C SER A 71 2.57 11.46 3.07
N ALA A 72 2.81 10.34 2.38
CA ALA A 72 2.68 10.21 0.93
C ALA A 72 1.39 9.49 0.50
N ILE A 73 0.50 9.12 1.43
CA ILE A 73 -0.64 8.25 1.11
C ILE A 73 -1.62 8.91 0.14
N GLU A 74 -1.92 10.19 0.31
CA GLU A 74 -2.89 10.87 -0.55
C GLU A 74 -2.37 10.98 -1.98
N ALA A 75 -1.09 11.32 -2.15
CA ALA A 75 -0.42 11.33 -3.45
C ALA A 75 -0.37 9.94 -4.09
N ALA A 76 -0.16 8.88 -3.29
CA ALA A 76 -0.20 7.51 -3.78
C ALA A 76 -1.60 7.10 -4.28
N ILE A 77 -2.66 7.54 -3.59
CA ILE A 77 -4.05 7.34 -4.01
C ILE A 77 -4.34 8.10 -5.31
N ASP A 78 -3.83 9.32 -5.47
CA ASP A 78 -4.00 10.11 -6.69
C ASP A 78 -3.30 9.44 -7.89
N LEU A 79 -2.06 8.97 -7.72
CA LEU A 79 -1.35 8.18 -8.73
C LEU A 79 -2.04 6.85 -9.05
N ALA A 80 -2.75 6.26 -8.07
CA ALA A 80 -3.51 5.04 -8.22
C ALA A 80 -4.87 5.24 -8.90
N LYS A 81 -5.31 6.49 -9.05
CA LYS A 81 -6.64 6.92 -9.53
C LYS A 81 -7.78 6.46 -8.60
N PRO A 82 -8.45 7.36 -7.88
CA PRO A 82 -9.49 7.02 -6.89
C PRO A 82 -10.59 6.06 -7.37
N GLN A 83 -10.97 6.12 -8.65
CA GLN A 83 -11.99 5.22 -9.22
C GLN A 83 -11.61 3.74 -9.16
N HIS A 84 -10.32 3.39 -9.11
CA HIS A 84 -9.89 2.00 -9.01
C HIS A 84 -10.18 1.36 -7.65
N PHE A 85 -10.58 2.14 -6.65
CA PHE A 85 -10.89 1.68 -5.30
C PHE A 85 -12.39 1.45 -5.05
N ASN A 86 -13.25 1.86 -5.98
CA ASN A 86 -14.71 1.81 -5.82
C ASN A 86 -15.19 0.38 -5.52
N GLY A 87 -15.91 0.21 -4.40
CA GLY A 87 -16.45 -1.08 -3.93
C GLY A 87 -15.42 -2.06 -3.34
N LYS A 88 -14.12 -1.75 -3.46
CA LYS A 88 -13.05 -2.64 -3.05
C LYS A 88 -12.77 -2.55 -1.55
N LEU A 89 -12.24 -3.63 -1.01
CA LEU A 89 -11.62 -3.64 0.31
C LEU A 89 -10.23 -3.02 0.20
N VAL A 90 -9.93 -2.06 1.07
CA VAL A 90 -8.63 -1.39 1.14
C VAL A 90 -8.06 -1.56 2.53
N ILE A 91 -6.97 -2.30 2.62
CA ILE A 91 -6.21 -2.51 3.83
C ILE A 91 -5.21 -1.37 3.97
N ASP A 92 -5.37 -0.56 5.01
CA ASP A 92 -4.44 0.54 5.32
C ASP A 92 -3.46 0.09 6.42
N VAL A 93 -2.20 -0.11 6.04
CA VAL A 93 -1.11 -0.49 6.95
C VAL A 93 -0.18 0.69 7.30
N THR A 94 -0.53 1.91 6.89
CA THR A 94 0.33 3.07 7.06
C THR A 94 0.34 3.60 8.50
N ASN A 95 1.42 4.29 8.89
CA ASN A 95 1.49 5.04 10.14
C ASN A 95 1.64 6.54 9.85
N GLN A 96 1.04 7.37 10.69
CA GLN A 96 1.05 8.82 10.54
C GLN A 96 2.28 9.47 11.20
N LEU A 97 3.48 8.94 10.93
CA LEU A 97 4.72 9.37 11.55
C LEU A 97 5.40 10.48 10.74
N ASP A 98 5.76 11.56 11.42
CA ASP A 98 6.60 12.63 10.89
C ASP A 98 8.02 12.52 11.46
N PHE A 99 9.00 12.35 10.57
CA PHE A 99 10.42 12.29 10.90
C PHE A 99 11.18 13.57 10.53
N SER A 100 10.49 14.63 10.09
CA SER A 100 11.11 15.89 9.64
C SER A 100 11.95 16.58 10.72
N LYS A 101 11.64 16.34 12.00
CA LYS A 101 12.34 16.88 13.17
C LYS A 101 13.32 15.89 13.83
N GLY A 102 13.56 14.74 13.21
CA GLY A 102 14.39 13.67 13.78
C GLY A 102 13.63 12.74 14.74
N PRO A 103 14.31 11.73 15.32
CA PRO A 103 13.72 10.76 16.23
C PRO A 103 13.63 11.26 17.69
N PRO A 104 12.59 10.86 18.47
CA PRO A 104 11.45 10.06 18.04
C PRO A 104 10.48 10.84 17.14
N PRO A 105 9.77 10.17 16.21
CA PRO A 105 8.85 10.85 15.30
C PRO A 105 7.65 11.46 16.03
N GLU A 106 7.14 12.55 15.47
CA GLU A 106 5.86 13.15 15.87
C GLU A 106 4.70 12.53 15.07
N MET A 107 3.46 12.82 15.47
CA MET A 107 2.27 12.45 14.71
C MET A 107 1.94 13.52 13.67
N LEU A 108 1.75 13.13 12.41
CA LEU A 108 1.36 14.02 11.31
C LEU A 108 0.00 14.70 11.54
N TYR A 109 -0.89 14.07 12.30
CA TYR A 109 -2.25 14.54 12.52
C TYR A 109 -2.63 14.52 14.01
N SER A 110 -3.57 15.39 14.36
CA SER A 110 -4.19 15.51 15.69
C SER A 110 -4.77 14.18 16.19
N PRO A 111 -4.82 13.93 17.51
CA PRO A 111 -5.53 12.78 18.08
C PRO A 111 -7.00 12.65 17.67
N THR A 112 -7.63 13.74 17.22
CA THR A 112 -9.04 13.77 16.78
C THR A 112 -9.24 13.35 15.32
N ASP A 113 -8.16 13.08 14.58
CA ASP A 113 -8.23 12.64 13.18
C ASP A 113 -7.12 11.62 12.88
N SER A 114 -7.45 10.60 12.11
CA SER A 114 -6.51 9.53 11.78
C SER A 114 -6.28 9.43 10.29
N LEU A 115 -5.13 8.90 9.92
CA LEU A 115 -4.81 8.61 8.53
C LEU A 115 -5.83 7.65 7.89
N GLY A 116 -6.34 6.67 8.64
CA GLY A 116 -7.41 5.80 8.15
C GLY A 116 -8.71 6.55 7.85
N GLN A 117 -9.12 7.48 8.71
CA GLN A 117 -10.30 8.33 8.45
C GLN A 117 -10.08 9.26 7.25
N ARG A 118 -8.87 9.81 7.07
CA ARG A 118 -8.51 10.61 5.89
C ARG A 118 -8.62 9.82 4.61
N VAL A 119 -8.07 8.61 4.60
CA VAL A 119 -8.18 7.68 3.46
C VAL A 119 -9.64 7.37 3.16
N GLN A 120 -10.47 7.08 4.18
CA GLN A 120 -11.90 6.80 3.99
C GLN A 120 -12.66 8.00 3.41
N ARG A 121 -12.33 9.24 3.83
CA ARG A 121 -12.92 10.45 3.25
C ARG A 121 -12.51 10.67 1.80
N LYS A 122 -11.25 10.36 1.44
CA LYS A 122 -10.74 10.48 0.06
C LYS A 122 -11.29 9.39 -0.86
N LEU A 123 -11.63 8.23 -0.31
CA LEU A 123 -12.17 7.06 -1.04
C LEU A 123 -13.54 6.66 -0.47
N PRO A 124 -14.59 7.48 -0.62
CA PRO A 124 -15.88 7.28 0.06
C PRO A 124 -16.58 5.99 -0.36
N SER A 125 -16.32 5.51 -1.58
CA SER A 125 -16.91 4.27 -2.12
C SER A 125 -16.09 3.02 -1.80
N ALA A 126 -14.94 3.15 -1.14
CA ALA A 126 -14.10 2.02 -0.74
C ALA A 126 -14.40 1.62 0.71
N ARG A 127 -14.12 0.37 1.05
CA ARG A 127 -14.21 -0.15 2.43
C ARG A 127 -12.81 -0.14 3.04
N ILE A 128 -12.50 0.87 3.85
CA ILE A 128 -11.17 1.00 4.47
C ILE A 128 -11.10 0.17 5.75
N VAL A 129 -10.07 -0.66 5.88
CA VAL A 129 -9.74 -1.42 7.10
C VAL A 129 -8.33 -1.07 7.54
N LYS A 130 -8.21 -0.45 8.72
CA LYS A 130 -6.92 -0.15 9.34
C LYS A 130 -6.43 -1.38 10.10
N CYS A 131 -5.30 -1.97 9.70
CA CYS A 131 -4.70 -3.10 10.39
C CYS A 131 -3.20 -3.23 10.08
N PHE A 132 -2.51 -4.13 10.79
CA PHE A 132 -1.07 -4.43 10.65
C PHE A 132 -0.08 -3.29 10.97
N ASN A 133 -0.55 -2.05 11.16
CA ASN A 133 0.32 -0.88 11.36
C ASN A 133 1.10 -0.90 12.71
N THR A 134 0.75 -1.80 13.62
CA THR A 134 1.44 -2.03 14.90
C THR A 134 2.32 -3.28 14.91
N VAL A 135 2.54 -3.90 13.75
CA VAL A 135 3.45 -5.05 13.58
C VAL A 135 4.79 -4.53 13.03
N PRO A 136 5.94 -4.91 13.63
CA PRO A 136 7.24 -4.52 13.11
C PRO A 136 7.51 -5.14 11.74
N ASN A 137 8.30 -4.43 10.94
CA ASN A 137 8.76 -4.83 9.61
C ASN A 137 9.91 -5.84 9.64
#